data_AF-A0A7Y1XHS5-F1
#
_entry.id   AF-A0A7Y1XHS5-F1
#
_cell.length_a   1.000
_cell.length_b   1.000
_cell.length_c   1.000
_cell.angle_alpha   90.00
_cell.angle_beta   90.00
_cell.angle_gamma   90.00
#
_symmetry.space_group_name_H-M   'P 1'
#
loop_
_entity.id
_entity.type
_entity.pdbx_description
1 polymer ?
#
loop_
_entity_poly.entity_id
_entity_poly.type
_entity_poly.pdbx_seq_one_letter_code
_entity_poly.pdbx_strand_id
1 'polypeptide(L)'
;AWVLGDIRDPMDVMSAHLLSSILFEDSASPLQQALETTSLGRAPSPLCGLDDTSLQMVFVCGLEGCEETGLAEFETLVLDTLEKTAADGIAQQRLVALLDQLELQQREISGDGYPYGLQLILACLPSAVHRGKADAMLDIDPVLLALREQIKDPNFTRELLQRLLLNNSHRATVTLTPDAELNRKRNEAEAAELAARKASLDEASKAQIVETAKALAERQQAADDPEVLPRVTVDDVPAMPGPPKSSAQQTGKHKLTFYPQATNGIVYQQAICALPALQAGELALLGMHNRLLTEVGAGKLDYLQMQDLQTRVCGGISAFSAMRGELDNEQQLR
;
A
#
# COMPACT_ATOMS: atom_id res chain seq x y z
N ALA A 1 -11.17 14.44 1.02
CA ALA A 1 -10.75 13.77 -0.23
C ALA A 1 -10.95 14.70 -1.41
N TRP A 2 -10.04 14.69 -2.38
CA TRP A 2 -10.06 15.53 -3.58
C TRP A 2 -10.03 14.65 -4.82
N VAL A 3 -10.88 14.95 -5.79
CA VAL A 3 -10.80 14.35 -7.13
C VAL A 3 -9.68 15.02 -7.90
N LEU A 4 -8.75 14.23 -8.44
CA LEU A 4 -7.58 14.68 -9.18
C LEU A 4 -7.74 14.43 -10.69
N GLY A 5 -6.60 14.42 -11.39
CA GLY A 5 -6.50 14.25 -12.84
C GLY A 5 -6.89 12.87 -13.35
N ASP A 6 -6.67 12.69 -14.64
CA ASP A 6 -7.10 11.51 -15.40
C ASP A 6 -6.03 10.42 -15.37
N ILE A 7 -6.42 9.19 -15.01
CA ILE A 7 -5.51 8.03 -14.94
C ILE A 7 -4.87 7.67 -16.29
N ARG A 8 -5.38 8.20 -17.40
CA ARG A 8 -4.89 7.93 -18.76
C ARG A 8 -3.69 8.80 -19.15
N ASP A 9 -3.38 9.85 -18.39
CA ASP A 9 -2.20 10.70 -18.60
C ASP A 9 -1.09 10.33 -17.60
N PRO A 10 0.01 9.71 -18.05
CA PRO A 10 1.13 9.34 -17.17
C PRO A 10 1.71 10.51 -16.38
N MET A 11 1.68 11.73 -16.93
CA MET A 11 2.20 12.92 -16.25
C MET A 11 1.31 13.31 -15.07
N ASP A 12 -0.02 13.26 -15.24
CA ASP A 12 -0.96 13.54 -14.15
C ASP A 12 -0.83 12.49 -13.04
N VAL A 13 -0.72 11.20 -13.42
CA VAL A 13 -0.53 10.09 -12.48
C VAL A 13 0.74 10.26 -11.65
N MET A 14 1.89 10.46 -12.30
CA MET A 14 3.15 10.61 -11.59
C MET A 14 3.21 11.92 -10.78
N SER A 15 2.57 13.00 -11.25
CA SER A 15 2.42 14.24 -10.47
C SER A 15 1.58 14.03 -9.21
N ALA A 16 0.52 13.22 -9.28
CA ALA A 16 -0.32 12.87 -8.14
C ALA A 16 0.41 11.96 -7.14
N HIS A 17 1.20 11.00 -7.63
CA HIS A 17 2.08 10.17 -6.79
C HIS A 17 3.13 11.02 -6.06
N LEU A 18 3.81 11.93 -6.78
CA LEU A 18 4.76 12.86 -6.18
C LEU A 18 4.10 13.78 -5.15
N LEU A 19 2.90 14.30 -5.43
CA LEU A 19 2.11 15.07 -4.46
C LEU A 19 1.85 14.24 -3.20
N SER A 20 1.42 12.98 -3.36
CA SER A 20 1.15 12.08 -2.24
C SER A 20 2.41 11.82 -1.40
N SER A 21 3.54 11.49 -2.04
CA SER A 21 4.83 11.33 -1.35
C SER A 21 5.28 12.61 -0.64
N ILE A 22 5.11 13.79 -1.24
CA ILE A 22 5.42 15.06 -0.55
C ILE A 22 4.66 15.19 0.78
N LEU A 23 3.41 14.74 0.82
CA LEU A 23 2.51 14.94 1.94
C LEU A 23 2.53 13.79 2.96
N PHE A 24 2.84 12.56 2.54
CA PHE A 24 2.66 11.34 3.34
C PHE A 24 3.82 10.33 3.37
N GLU A 25 4.94 10.54 2.66
CA GLU A 25 6.01 9.52 2.54
C GLU A 25 6.48 8.93 3.89
N ASP A 26 6.72 9.80 4.86
CA ASP A 26 7.29 9.46 6.16
C ASP A 26 6.80 10.44 7.26
N SER A 27 7.14 10.20 8.53
CA SER A 27 6.74 11.06 9.65
C SER A 27 7.27 12.50 9.58
N ALA A 28 8.19 12.80 8.65
CA ALA A 28 8.66 14.16 8.37
C ALA A 28 7.88 14.85 7.23
N SER A 29 6.96 14.13 6.60
CA SER A 29 6.07 14.69 5.59
C SER A 29 4.99 15.55 6.25
N PRO A 30 4.60 16.71 5.68
CA PRO A 30 3.84 17.71 6.42
C PRO A 30 2.47 17.24 6.89
N LEU A 31 1.70 16.55 6.05
CA LEU A 31 0.40 16.01 6.48
C LEU A 31 0.58 14.82 7.39
N GLN A 32 1.49 13.89 7.10
CA GLN A 32 1.77 12.77 8.00
C GLN A 32 2.08 13.26 9.42
N GLN A 33 3.02 14.20 9.55
CA GLN A 33 3.38 14.79 10.83
C GLN A 33 2.20 15.47 11.52
N ALA A 34 1.41 16.26 10.78
CA ALA A 34 0.24 16.95 11.34
C ALA A 34 -0.82 15.96 11.84
N LEU A 35 -1.06 14.86 11.13
CA LEU A 35 -2.04 13.84 11.51
C LEU A 35 -1.53 12.93 12.65
N GLU A 36 -0.22 12.66 12.73
CA GLU A 36 0.36 11.85 13.80
C GLU A 36 0.47 12.59 15.14
N THR A 37 0.64 13.92 15.09
CA THR A 37 0.88 14.74 16.29
C THR A 37 -0.35 15.49 16.80
N THR A 38 -1.46 15.47 16.06
CA THR A 38 -2.70 16.12 16.47
C THR A 38 -3.42 15.36 17.59
N SER A 39 -4.10 16.11 18.45
CA SER A 39 -4.99 15.55 19.48
C SER A 39 -6.41 15.27 18.99
N LEU A 40 -6.71 15.55 17.71
CA LEU A 40 -8.06 15.42 17.14
C LEU A 40 -8.48 13.97 16.86
N GLY A 41 -7.52 13.03 16.85
CA GLY A 41 -7.77 11.61 16.62
C GLY A 41 -6.65 10.75 17.20
N ARG A 42 -6.71 9.45 16.93
CA ARG A 42 -5.76 8.45 17.45
C ARG A 42 -4.66 8.07 16.45
N ALA A 43 -4.97 8.10 15.17
CA ALA A 43 -4.05 7.73 14.10
C ALA A 43 -4.52 8.34 12.76
N PRO A 44 -3.60 8.56 11.81
CA PRO A 44 -3.97 8.79 10.41
C PRO A 44 -4.85 7.66 9.89
N SER A 45 -5.81 8.00 9.02
CA SER A 45 -6.67 7.00 8.38
C SER A 45 -5.86 6.09 7.45
N PRO A 46 -6.15 4.78 7.40
CA PRO A 46 -5.54 3.86 6.44
C PRO A 46 -5.92 4.18 4.99
N LEU A 47 -6.90 5.07 4.79
CA LEU A 47 -7.28 5.56 3.46
C LEU A 47 -6.39 6.71 2.98
N CYS A 48 -5.51 7.28 3.82
CA CYS A 48 -4.65 8.39 3.43
C CYS A 48 -3.73 8.01 2.25
N GLY A 49 -3.52 8.95 1.33
CA GLY A 49 -2.69 8.76 0.15
C GLY A 49 -3.48 8.95 -1.15
N LEU A 50 -3.02 8.27 -2.20
CA LEU A 50 -3.58 8.34 -3.54
C LEU A 50 -4.30 7.03 -3.90
N ASP A 51 -5.52 7.13 -4.38
CA ASP A 51 -6.24 6.07 -5.10
C ASP A 51 -6.21 6.39 -6.60
N ASP A 52 -5.49 5.57 -7.36
CA ASP A 52 -5.33 5.68 -8.81
C ASP A 52 -6.03 4.56 -9.59
N THR A 53 -6.98 3.87 -8.95
CA THR A 53 -7.68 2.71 -9.56
C THR A 53 -8.86 3.11 -10.45
N SER A 54 -9.33 4.35 -10.34
CA SER A 54 -10.49 4.90 -11.05
C SER A 54 -10.09 5.86 -12.17
N LEU A 55 -11.01 6.17 -13.10
CA LEU A 55 -10.78 7.11 -14.20
C LEU A 55 -10.20 8.46 -13.72
N GLN A 56 -10.76 8.99 -12.65
CA GLN A 56 -10.27 10.17 -11.97
C GLN A 56 -9.67 9.70 -10.64
N MET A 57 -8.40 10.03 -10.43
CA MET A 57 -7.72 9.63 -9.20
C MET A 57 -8.29 10.40 -8.00
N VAL A 58 -8.12 9.87 -6.80
CA VAL A 58 -8.61 10.51 -5.57
C VAL A 58 -7.47 10.61 -4.57
N PHE A 59 -7.20 11.83 -4.08
CA PHE A 59 -6.32 12.04 -2.95
C PHE A 59 -7.11 12.12 -1.65
N VAL A 60 -6.71 11.34 -0.66
CA VAL A 60 -7.40 11.20 0.61
C VAL A 60 -6.47 11.60 1.75
N CYS A 61 -7.03 12.35 2.70
CA CYS A 61 -6.41 12.73 3.96
C CYS A 61 -7.49 12.59 5.03
N GLY A 62 -7.19 11.92 6.14
CA GLY A 62 -8.16 11.56 7.16
C GLY A 62 -7.52 11.12 8.47
N LEU A 63 -8.31 11.11 9.54
CA LEU A 63 -7.95 10.57 10.85
C LEU A 63 -8.97 9.52 11.29
N GLU A 64 -8.53 8.61 12.15
CA GLU A 64 -9.37 7.66 12.86
C GLU A 64 -9.41 7.95 14.37
N GLY A 65 -10.49 7.50 15.02
CA GLY A 65 -10.66 7.66 16.46
C GLY A 65 -10.93 9.12 16.88
N CYS A 66 -11.58 9.89 16.02
CA CYS A 66 -11.98 11.28 16.27
C CYS A 66 -13.28 11.38 17.06
N GLU A 67 -13.43 12.48 17.79
CA GLU A 67 -14.71 12.92 18.35
C GLU A 67 -15.60 13.50 17.23
N GLU A 68 -16.92 13.31 17.34
CA GLU A 68 -17.89 13.76 16.30
C GLU A 68 -17.85 15.27 16.04
N THR A 69 -17.48 16.06 17.04
CA THR A 69 -17.43 17.53 16.96
C THR A 69 -16.14 18.07 16.32
N GLY A 70 -15.13 17.23 16.11
CA GLY A 70 -13.79 17.65 15.65
C GLY A 70 -13.68 17.97 14.16
N LEU A 71 -14.77 17.86 13.39
CA LEU A 71 -14.73 17.95 11.93
C LEU A 71 -14.17 19.29 11.42
N ALA A 72 -14.66 20.41 11.95
CA ALA A 72 -14.23 21.74 11.51
C ALA A 72 -12.76 22.02 11.87
N GLU A 73 -12.32 21.57 13.05
CA GLU A 73 -10.92 21.69 13.49
C GLU A 73 -10.01 20.83 12.63
N PHE A 74 -10.46 19.64 12.24
CA PHE A 74 -9.72 18.76 11.32
C PHE A 74 -9.60 19.38 9.91
N GLU A 75 -10.69 19.91 9.34
CA GLU A 75 -10.63 20.56 8.04
C GLU A 75 -9.68 21.76 8.04
N THR A 76 -9.70 22.54 9.12
CA THR A 76 -8.78 23.67 9.33
C THR A 76 -7.33 23.19 9.40
N LEU A 77 -7.04 22.17 10.23
CA LEU A 77 -5.70 21.59 10.34
C LEU A 77 -5.14 21.15 8.98
N VAL A 78 -5.94 20.46 8.16
CA VAL A 78 -5.50 19.97 6.85
C VAL A 78 -5.24 21.13 5.89
N LEU A 79 -6.16 22.10 5.80
CA LEU A 79 -6.02 23.23 4.89
C LEU A 79 -4.87 24.15 5.28
N ASP A 80 -4.74 24.48 6.56
CA ASP A 80 -3.63 25.29 7.08
C ASP A 80 -2.28 24.62 6.82
N THR A 81 -2.22 23.28 6.97
CA THR A 81 -1.00 22.53 6.68
C THR A 81 -0.65 22.61 5.19
N LEU A 82 -1.63 22.42 4.29
CA LEU A 82 -1.43 22.53 2.85
C LEU A 82 -1.01 23.94 2.42
N GLU A 83 -1.66 24.98 2.97
CA GLU A 83 -1.32 26.38 2.70
C GLU A 83 0.08 26.72 3.17
N LYS A 84 0.45 26.28 4.38
CA LYS A 84 1.79 26.45 4.93
C LYS A 84 2.84 25.73 4.08
N THR A 85 2.60 24.49 3.67
CA THR A 85 3.51 23.75 2.78
C THR A 85 3.66 24.44 1.43
N ALA A 86 2.59 24.99 0.87
CA ALA A 86 2.66 25.76 -0.38
C ALA A 86 3.39 27.11 -0.22
N ALA A 87 3.33 27.72 0.96
CA ALA A 87 4.03 28.96 1.27
C ALA A 87 5.53 28.73 1.49
N ASP A 88 5.88 27.80 2.38
CA ASP A 88 7.25 27.48 2.81
C ASP A 88 8.03 26.70 1.74
N GLY A 89 7.32 25.92 0.92
CA GLY A 89 7.91 25.02 -0.07
C GLY A 89 8.53 23.77 0.55
N ILE A 90 9.17 22.95 -0.29
CA ILE A 90 9.90 21.76 0.14
C ILE A 90 11.36 21.92 -0.32
N ALA A 91 12.30 21.51 0.52
CA ALA A 91 13.72 21.57 0.18
C ALA A 91 14.00 20.76 -1.10
N GLN A 92 14.74 21.34 -2.04
CA GLN A 92 15.05 20.72 -3.33
C GLN A 92 15.58 19.29 -3.18
N GLN A 93 16.46 19.07 -2.20
CA GLN A 93 17.06 17.76 -1.97
C GLN A 93 16.02 16.71 -1.54
N ARG A 94 14.98 17.12 -0.81
CA ARG A 94 13.87 16.24 -0.44
C ARG A 94 13.00 15.92 -1.66
N LEU A 95 12.70 16.90 -2.51
CA LEU A 95 11.96 16.63 -3.76
C LEU A 95 12.68 15.62 -4.67
N VAL A 96 14.01 15.76 -4.80
CA VAL A 96 14.82 14.80 -5.55
C VAL A 96 14.75 13.41 -4.91
N ALA A 97 14.88 13.33 -3.58
CA ALA A 97 14.77 12.06 -2.86
C ALA A 97 13.41 11.36 -3.08
N LEU A 98 12.31 12.11 -3.04
CA LEU A 98 10.97 11.55 -3.27
C LEU A 98 10.81 11.03 -4.71
N LEU A 99 11.35 11.74 -5.70
CA LEU A 99 11.38 11.22 -7.07
C LEU A 99 12.25 9.97 -7.21
N ASP A 100 13.38 9.91 -6.50
CA ASP A 100 14.25 8.73 -6.48
C ASP A 100 13.53 7.52 -5.84
N GLN A 101 12.71 7.74 -4.79
CA GLN A 101 11.85 6.69 -4.22
C GLN A 101 10.80 6.20 -5.21
N LEU A 102 10.09 7.10 -5.89
CA LEU A 102 9.11 6.73 -6.90
C LEU A 102 9.77 5.93 -8.05
N GLU A 103 10.94 6.36 -8.51
CA GLU A 103 11.71 5.60 -9.51
C GLU A 103 12.09 4.21 -8.99
N LEU A 104 12.53 4.11 -7.73
CA LEU A 104 12.89 2.83 -7.11
C LEU A 104 11.69 1.88 -7.01
N GLN A 105 10.54 2.37 -6.53
CA GLN A 105 9.31 1.57 -6.43
C GLN A 105 8.88 1.01 -7.78
N GLN A 106 9.04 1.78 -8.85
CA GLN A 106 8.68 1.35 -10.21
C GLN A 106 9.72 0.40 -10.83
N ARG A 107 10.99 0.51 -10.43
CA ARG A 107 12.07 -0.37 -10.91
C ARG A 107 12.22 -1.66 -10.12
N GLU A 108 11.69 -1.69 -8.92
CA GLU A 108 11.75 -2.85 -8.04
C GLU A 108 10.94 -4.02 -8.62
N ILE A 109 11.63 -5.15 -8.76
CA ILE A 109 11.01 -6.42 -9.14
C ILE A 109 10.99 -7.28 -7.88
N SER A 110 9.90 -7.19 -7.12
CA SER A 110 9.72 -7.99 -5.90
C SER A 110 9.10 -9.36 -6.24
N GLY A 111 9.62 -10.41 -5.59
CA GLY A 111 9.13 -11.79 -5.74
C GLY A 111 8.15 -12.23 -4.65
N ASP A 112 7.96 -11.41 -3.61
CA ASP A 112 7.19 -11.78 -2.41
C ASP A 112 5.68 -11.53 -2.54
N GLY A 113 5.24 -10.97 -3.67
CA GLY A 113 3.84 -10.69 -3.99
C GLY A 113 3.38 -11.38 -5.27
N TYR A 114 2.84 -10.58 -6.20
CA TYR A 114 2.42 -11.09 -7.50
C TYR A 114 3.62 -11.39 -8.41
N PRO A 115 3.54 -12.38 -9.30
CA PRO A 115 4.52 -12.55 -10.37
C PRO A 115 4.66 -11.24 -11.16
N TYR A 116 5.88 -10.89 -11.57
CA TYR A 116 6.18 -9.61 -12.23
C TYR A 116 5.26 -9.30 -13.42
N GLY A 117 4.94 -10.28 -14.27
CA GLY A 117 4.01 -10.10 -15.39
C GLY A 117 2.60 -9.67 -14.95
N LEU A 118 2.12 -10.17 -13.80
CA LEU A 118 0.85 -9.74 -13.23
C LEU A 118 0.96 -8.34 -12.62
N GLN A 119 2.08 -7.99 -11.99
CA GLN A 119 2.34 -6.62 -11.53
C GLN A 119 2.24 -5.61 -12.68
N LEU A 120 2.89 -5.92 -13.83
CA LEU A 120 2.81 -5.08 -15.03
C LEU A 120 1.39 -4.92 -15.56
N ILE A 121 0.61 -6.02 -15.62
CA ILE A 121 -0.79 -5.97 -16.03
C ILE A 121 -1.58 -5.07 -15.10
N LEU A 122 -1.45 -5.26 -13.78
CA LEU A 122 -2.18 -4.49 -12.78
C LEU A 122 -1.80 -3.01 -12.79
N ALA A 123 -0.53 -2.67 -13.04
CA ALA A 123 -0.06 -1.29 -13.14
C ALA A 123 -0.70 -0.53 -14.33
N CYS A 124 -0.86 -1.17 -15.49
CA CYS A 124 -1.46 -0.51 -16.65
C CYS A 124 -2.99 -0.70 -16.77
N LEU A 125 -3.57 -1.60 -15.98
CA LEU A 125 -4.99 -1.98 -16.08
C LEU A 125 -5.94 -0.80 -15.87
N PRO A 126 -5.78 0.09 -14.86
CA PRO A 126 -6.67 1.23 -14.65
C PRO A 126 -6.77 2.12 -15.91
N SER A 127 -5.64 2.47 -16.52
CA SER A 127 -5.62 3.21 -17.78
C SER A 127 -6.29 2.42 -18.91
N ALA A 128 -5.96 1.13 -19.07
CA ALA A 128 -6.46 0.29 -20.15
C ALA A 128 -7.99 0.10 -20.11
N VAL A 129 -8.59 -0.15 -18.94
CA VAL A 129 -10.06 -0.30 -18.81
C VAL A 129 -10.80 0.99 -19.15
N HIS A 130 -10.13 2.12 -18.96
CA HIS A 130 -10.62 3.45 -19.35
C HIS A 130 -10.22 3.87 -20.77
N ARG A 131 -9.75 2.92 -21.60
CA ARG A 131 -9.35 3.13 -23.00
C ARG A 131 -8.13 4.05 -23.17
N GLY A 132 -7.30 4.14 -22.15
CA GLY A 132 -5.96 4.74 -22.22
C GLY A 132 -4.94 3.79 -22.86
N LYS A 133 -3.73 4.30 -23.03
CA LYS A 133 -2.60 3.57 -23.60
C LYS A 133 -1.83 2.84 -22.50
N ALA A 134 -1.83 1.51 -22.53
CA ALA A 134 -1.15 0.69 -21.53
C ALA A 134 0.38 0.83 -21.61
N ASP A 135 0.92 0.89 -22.82
CA ASP A 135 2.36 1.08 -23.07
C ASP A 135 2.89 2.39 -22.48
N ALA A 136 2.10 3.47 -22.56
CA ALA A 136 2.46 4.76 -21.98
C ALA A 136 2.52 4.74 -20.44
N MET A 137 1.81 3.82 -19.77
CA MET A 137 1.88 3.66 -18.31
C MET A 137 3.08 2.82 -17.86
N LEU A 138 3.62 2.00 -18.76
CA LEU A 138 4.81 1.19 -18.49
C LEU A 138 6.10 1.96 -18.80
N ASP A 139 6.08 2.85 -19.79
CA ASP A 139 7.21 3.72 -20.13
C ASP A 139 7.22 5.01 -19.29
N ILE A 140 7.69 4.89 -18.05
CA ILE A 140 7.71 6.01 -17.09
C ILE A 140 8.94 6.91 -17.22
N ASP A 141 9.99 6.47 -17.91
CA ASP A 141 11.27 7.20 -17.99
C ASP A 141 11.09 8.63 -18.54
N PRO A 142 10.32 8.88 -19.62
CA PRO A 142 10.08 10.23 -20.12
C PRO A 142 9.38 11.13 -19.09
N VAL A 143 8.45 10.57 -18.32
CA VAL A 143 7.68 11.29 -17.29
C VAL A 143 8.58 11.68 -16.13
N LEU A 144 9.41 10.75 -15.66
CA LEU A 144 10.38 10.99 -14.59
C LEU A 144 11.39 12.07 -14.98
N LEU A 145 11.93 12.02 -16.20
CA LEU A 145 12.85 13.05 -16.70
C LEU A 145 12.21 14.44 -16.75
N ALA A 146 10.97 14.52 -17.24
CA ALA A 146 10.24 15.77 -17.28
C ALA A 146 9.96 16.32 -15.87
N LEU A 147 9.57 15.47 -14.91
CA LEU A 147 9.39 15.88 -13.52
C LEU A 147 10.70 16.32 -12.87
N ARG A 148 11.81 15.62 -13.13
CA ARG A 148 13.15 16.02 -12.64
C ARG A 148 13.56 17.42 -13.10
N GLU A 149 13.15 17.83 -14.31
CA GLU A 149 13.35 19.21 -14.77
C GLU A 149 12.37 20.18 -14.11
N GLN A 150 11.09 19.83 -13.99
CA GLN A 150 10.07 20.68 -13.39
C GLN A 150 10.35 21.00 -11.92
N ILE A 151 10.79 20.00 -11.13
CA ILE A 151 11.09 20.22 -9.69
C ILE A 151 12.25 21.18 -9.46
N LYS A 152 13.03 21.57 -10.48
CA LYS A 152 14.09 22.59 -10.34
C LYS A 152 13.51 23.99 -10.16
N ASP A 153 12.26 24.22 -10.57
CA ASP A 153 11.56 25.47 -10.29
C ASP A 153 11.17 25.51 -8.81
N PRO A 154 11.62 26.51 -8.04
CA PRO A 154 11.24 26.65 -6.63
C PRO A 154 9.73 26.83 -6.42
N ASN A 155 8.96 27.22 -7.44
CA ASN A 155 7.50 27.32 -7.36
C ASN A 155 6.77 26.00 -7.65
N PHE A 156 7.47 24.97 -8.12
CA PHE A 156 6.85 23.70 -8.53
C PHE A 156 5.89 23.15 -7.48
N THR A 157 6.35 22.98 -6.24
CA THR A 157 5.53 22.42 -5.15
C THR A 157 4.32 23.28 -4.84
N ARG A 158 4.49 24.61 -4.85
CA ARG A 158 3.40 25.56 -4.62
C ARG A 158 2.35 25.43 -5.71
N GLU A 159 2.75 25.44 -6.97
CA GLU A 159 1.86 25.33 -8.12
C GLU A 159 1.14 23.98 -8.15
N LEU A 160 1.85 22.89 -7.80
CA LEU A 160 1.28 21.55 -7.70
C LEU A 160 0.17 21.48 -6.63
N LEU A 161 0.46 21.95 -5.41
CA LEU A 161 -0.49 22.00 -4.29
C LEU A 161 -1.68 22.91 -4.60
N GLN A 162 -1.43 24.07 -5.19
CA GLN A 162 -2.48 25.01 -5.59
C GLN A 162 -3.41 24.40 -6.64
N ARG A 163 -2.85 23.78 -7.67
CA ARG A 163 -3.61 23.19 -8.77
C ARG A 163 -4.42 21.98 -8.35
N LEU A 164 -3.81 21.05 -7.61
CA LEU A 164 -4.44 19.76 -7.31
C LEU A 164 -5.33 19.79 -6.07
N LEU A 165 -5.01 20.61 -5.06
CA LEU A 165 -5.70 20.59 -3.76
C LEU A 165 -6.33 21.92 -3.38
N LEU A 166 -5.57 23.01 -3.26
CA LEU A 166 -6.06 24.26 -2.65
C LEU A 166 -7.12 24.99 -3.50
N ASN A 167 -6.92 25.07 -4.82
CA ASN A 167 -7.88 25.67 -5.75
C ASN A 167 -8.92 24.66 -6.28
N ASN A 168 -8.85 23.41 -5.82
CA ASN A 168 -9.73 22.35 -6.27
C ASN A 168 -10.95 22.23 -5.36
N SER A 169 -12.09 22.75 -5.84
CA SER A 169 -13.37 22.67 -5.14
C SER A 169 -14.05 21.31 -5.25
N HIS A 170 -13.53 20.37 -6.06
CA HIS A 170 -14.04 19.01 -6.17
C HIS A 170 -13.56 18.15 -5.00
N ARG A 171 -13.93 18.61 -3.80
CA ARG A 171 -13.54 18.07 -2.50
C ARG A 171 -14.77 17.61 -1.75
N ALA A 172 -14.67 16.44 -1.12
CA ALA A 172 -15.67 15.95 -0.19
C ALA A 172 -15.04 15.59 1.15
N THR A 173 -15.79 15.84 2.22
CA THR A 173 -15.46 15.45 3.58
C THR A 173 -16.49 14.42 4.03
N VAL A 174 -16.00 13.26 4.50
CA VAL A 174 -16.83 12.13 4.90
C VAL A 174 -16.51 11.81 6.35
N THR A 175 -17.55 11.69 7.18
CA THR A 175 -17.45 11.21 8.56
C THR A 175 -18.12 9.84 8.65
N LEU A 176 -17.46 8.91 9.34
CA LEU A 176 -18.01 7.58 9.61
C LEU A 176 -18.07 7.35 11.11
N THR A 177 -19.28 7.25 11.64
CA THR A 177 -19.53 7.03 13.07
C THR A 177 -19.96 5.58 13.30
N PRO A 178 -19.41 4.89 14.31
CA PRO A 178 -19.87 3.55 14.67
C PRO A 178 -21.33 3.57 15.17
N ASP A 179 -22.19 2.76 14.57
CA ASP A 179 -23.56 2.54 15.02
C ASP A 179 -23.69 1.11 15.56
N ALA A 180 -23.81 0.97 16.89
CA ALA A 180 -23.96 -0.32 17.57
C ALA A 180 -25.21 -1.11 17.12
N GLU A 181 -26.22 -0.41 16.62
CA GLU A 181 -27.48 -1.00 16.17
C GLU A 181 -27.49 -1.34 14.68
N LEU A 182 -26.43 -0.98 13.92
CA LEU A 182 -26.40 -1.12 12.46
C LEU A 182 -26.67 -2.55 12.01
N ASN A 183 -26.05 -3.54 12.67
CA ASN A 183 -26.24 -4.95 12.33
C ASN A 183 -27.67 -5.41 12.60
N ARG A 184 -28.27 -4.99 13.73
CA ARG A 184 -29.68 -5.31 14.02
C ARG A 184 -30.61 -4.71 12.97
N LYS A 185 -30.43 -3.42 12.63
CA LYS A 185 -31.22 -2.73 11.60
C LYS A 185 -31.11 -3.40 10.24
N ARG A 186 -29.90 -3.83 9.84
CA ARG A 186 -29.67 -4.57 8.59
C ARG A 186 -30.40 -5.91 8.57
N ASN A 187 -30.31 -6.69 9.65
CA ASN A 187 -30.99 -7.98 9.75
C ASN A 187 -32.52 -7.84 9.74
N GLU A 188 -33.06 -6.81 10.40
CA GLU A 188 -34.50 -6.53 10.38
C GLU A 188 -34.98 -6.09 9.01
N ALA A 189 -34.21 -5.24 8.32
CA ALA A 189 -34.51 -4.82 6.95
C ALA A 189 -34.48 -6.00 5.98
N GLU A 190 -33.46 -6.86 6.09
CA GLU A 190 -33.35 -8.09 5.27
C GLU A 190 -34.51 -9.06 5.55
N ALA A 191 -34.84 -9.31 6.82
CA ALA A 191 -35.96 -10.18 7.19
C ALA A 191 -37.31 -9.65 6.69
N ALA A 192 -37.51 -8.32 6.77
CA ALA A 192 -38.71 -7.67 6.24
C ALA A 192 -38.79 -7.77 4.71
N GLU A 193 -37.68 -7.56 4.01
CA GLU A 193 -37.59 -7.71 2.56
C GLU A 193 -37.89 -9.16 2.14
N LEU A 194 -37.30 -10.15 2.82
CA LEU A 194 -37.57 -11.57 2.56
C LEU A 194 -39.03 -11.94 2.83
N ALA A 195 -39.62 -11.43 3.90
CA ALA A 195 -41.03 -11.67 4.21
C ALA A 195 -41.96 -11.05 3.14
N ALA A 196 -41.67 -9.82 2.69
CA ALA A 196 -42.42 -9.16 1.63
C ALA A 196 -42.30 -9.91 0.29
N ARG A 197 -41.07 -10.29 -0.09
CA ARG A 197 -40.83 -11.12 -1.28
C ARG A 197 -41.61 -12.43 -1.18
N LYS A 198 -41.53 -13.15 -0.07
CA LYS A 198 -42.27 -14.41 0.16
C LYS A 198 -43.79 -14.23 0.07
N ALA A 199 -44.33 -13.13 0.59
CA ALA A 199 -45.75 -12.82 0.54
C ALA A 199 -46.25 -12.48 -0.87
N SER A 200 -45.38 -11.93 -1.73
CA SER A 200 -45.70 -11.61 -3.13
C SER A 200 -45.73 -12.82 -4.06
N LEU A 201 -45.20 -13.98 -3.64
CA LEU A 201 -45.16 -15.19 -4.44
C LEU A 201 -46.48 -15.96 -4.38
N ASP A 202 -46.93 -16.43 -5.53
CA ASP A 202 -47.99 -17.44 -5.61
C ASP A 202 -47.46 -18.84 -5.25
N GLU A 203 -48.39 -19.80 -5.08
CA GLU A 203 -48.02 -21.16 -4.69
C GLU A 203 -47.16 -21.88 -5.73
N ALA A 204 -47.36 -21.59 -7.03
CA ALA A 204 -46.55 -22.15 -8.10
C ALA A 204 -45.09 -21.69 -7.99
N SER A 205 -44.87 -20.39 -7.76
CA SER A 205 -43.52 -19.82 -7.61
C SER A 205 -42.83 -20.32 -6.34
N LYS A 206 -43.56 -20.49 -5.23
CA LYS A 206 -43.01 -21.09 -4.01
C LYS A 206 -42.57 -22.54 -4.23
N ALA A 207 -43.40 -23.33 -4.90
CA ALA A 207 -43.07 -24.71 -5.25
C ALA A 207 -41.82 -24.77 -6.15
N GLN A 208 -41.73 -23.88 -7.15
CA GLN A 208 -40.59 -23.79 -8.06
C GLN A 208 -39.28 -23.44 -7.32
N ILE A 209 -39.30 -22.54 -6.35
CA ILE A 209 -38.11 -22.21 -5.54
C ILE A 209 -37.64 -23.43 -4.74
N VAL A 210 -38.56 -24.17 -4.12
CA VAL A 210 -38.22 -25.39 -3.35
C VAL A 210 -37.64 -26.46 -4.27
N GLU A 211 -38.23 -26.66 -5.45
CA GLU A 211 -37.73 -27.59 -6.45
C GLU A 211 -36.34 -27.20 -6.95
N THR A 212 -36.13 -25.90 -7.24
CA THR A 212 -34.82 -25.38 -7.66
C THR A 212 -33.77 -25.56 -6.57
N ALA A 213 -34.12 -25.31 -5.30
CA ALA A 213 -33.21 -25.52 -4.18
C ALA A 213 -32.84 -27.00 -4.01
N LYS A 214 -33.80 -27.91 -4.21
CA LYS A 214 -33.54 -29.35 -4.19
C LYS A 214 -32.63 -29.78 -5.34
N ALA A 215 -32.93 -29.34 -6.56
CA ALA A 215 -32.11 -29.63 -7.74
C ALA A 215 -30.69 -29.07 -7.60
N LEU A 216 -30.53 -27.88 -7.02
CA LEU A 216 -29.23 -27.30 -6.69
C LEU A 216 -28.45 -28.16 -5.69
N ALA A 217 -29.12 -28.60 -4.61
CA ALA A 217 -28.50 -29.47 -3.62
C ALA A 217 -28.07 -30.82 -4.22
N GLU A 218 -28.92 -31.43 -5.06
CA GLU A 218 -28.59 -32.65 -5.80
C GLU A 218 -27.40 -32.42 -6.74
N ARG A 219 -27.33 -31.29 -7.47
CA ARG A 219 -26.21 -30.95 -8.34
C ARG A 219 -24.90 -30.74 -7.58
N GLN A 220 -24.94 -30.09 -6.42
CA GLN A 220 -23.77 -29.87 -5.56
C GLN A 220 -23.23 -31.16 -4.91
N GLN A 221 -24.09 -32.17 -4.74
CA GLN A 221 -23.71 -33.50 -4.23
C GLN A 221 -23.27 -34.47 -5.33
N ALA A 222 -23.62 -34.19 -6.59
CA ALA A 222 -23.22 -35.02 -7.71
C ALA A 222 -21.70 -35.03 -7.86
N ALA A 223 -21.12 -36.22 -8.02
CA ALA A 223 -19.70 -36.34 -8.33
C ALA A 223 -19.44 -35.82 -9.75
N ASP A 224 -18.65 -34.76 -9.87
CA ASP A 224 -18.20 -34.26 -11.16
C ASP A 224 -17.11 -35.18 -11.74
N ASP A 225 -17.10 -35.34 -13.06
CA ASP A 225 -16.03 -36.03 -13.77
C ASP A 225 -14.81 -35.09 -13.90
N PRO A 226 -13.70 -35.37 -13.21
CA PRO A 226 -12.57 -34.48 -13.24
C PRO A 226 -11.84 -34.52 -14.60
N GLU A 227 -12.10 -35.50 -15.49
CA GLU A 227 -11.38 -35.68 -16.77
C GLU A 227 -11.78 -34.67 -17.85
N VAL A 228 -12.86 -33.92 -17.62
CA VAL A 228 -13.37 -32.90 -18.56
C VAL A 228 -12.46 -31.67 -18.63
N LEU A 229 -11.65 -31.43 -17.60
CA LEU A 229 -10.72 -30.31 -17.53
C LEU A 229 -9.30 -30.76 -17.91
N PRO A 230 -8.51 -29.91 -18.60
CA PRO A 230 -7.09 -30.18 -18.82
C PRO A 230 -6.36 -30.29 -17.48
N ARG A 231 -5.41 -31.22 -17.39
CA ARG A 231 -4.63 -31.48 -16.18
C ARG A 231 -3.14 -31.45 -16.46
N VAL A 232 -2.40 -30.99 -15.46
CA VAL A 232 -0.97 -31.25 -15.34
C VAL A 232 -0.77 -32.55 -14.54
N THR A 233 0.31 -33.24 -14.82
CA THR A 233 0.71 -34.51 -14.21
C THR A 233 1.87 -34.29 -13.26
N VAL A 234 2.17 -35.31 -12.45
CA VAL A 234 3.38 -35.30 -11.59
C VAL A 234 4.64 -35.21 -12.44
N ASP A 235 4.62 -35.73 -13.67
CA ASP A 235 5.75 -35.66 -14.60
C ASP A 235 6.02 -34.24 -15.12
N ASP A 236 5.04 -33.33 -15.01
CA ASP A 236 5.20 -31.91 -15.35
C ASP A 236 5.83 -31.09 -14.21
N VAL A 237 5.98 -31.67 -13.01
CA VAL A 237 6.58 -31.01 -11.86
C VAL A 237 8.10 -31.19 -11.92
N PRO A 238 8.89 -30.13 -12.19
CA PRO A 238 10.34 -30.25 -12.19
C PRO A 238 10.84 -30.60 -10.79
N ALA A 239 11.96 -31.33 -10.72
CA ALA A 239 12.66 -31.54 -9.46
C ALA A 239 12.99 -30.18 -8.81
N MET A 240 12.86 -30.12 -7.47
CA MET A 240 13.09 -28.88 -6.73
C MET A 240 14.47 -28.30 -7.08
N PRO A 241 14.54 -27.05 -7.58
CA PRO A 241 15.82 -26.46 -7.90
C PRO A 241 16.68 -26.36 -6.64
N GLY A 242 17.99 -26.57 -6.80
CA GLY A 242 18.94 -26.38 -5.71
C GLY A 242 18.97 -24.93 -5.21
N PRO A 243 19.58 -24.67 -4.04
CA PRO A 243 19.69 -23.33 -3.50
C PRO A 243 20.43 -22.40 -4.48
N PRO A 244 20.12 -21.09 -4.46
CA PRO A 244 20.76 -20.13 -5.35
C PRO A 244 22.28 -20.14 -5.15
N LYS A 245 23.02 -20.03 -6.27
CA LYS A 245 24.48 -19.97 -6.24
C LYS A 245 24.92 -18.70 -5.50
N SER A 246 25.85 -18.87 -4.58
CA SER A 246 26.41 -17.77 -3.80
C SER A 246 27.93 -17.87 -3.69
N SER A 247 28.55 -16.73 -3.42
CA SER A 247 29.97 -16.65 -3.07
C SER A 247 30.10 -16.09 -1.65
N ALA A 248 30.90 -16.74 -0.81
CA ALA A 248 31.19 -16.26 0.53
C ALA A 248 32.57 -15.59 0.58
N GLN A 249 32.65 -14.45 1.27
CA GLN A 249 33.89 -13.74 1.54
C GLN A 249 34.00 -13.46 3.04
N GLN A 250 35.19 -13.65 3.60
CA GLN A 250 35.48 -13.27 4.98
C GLN A 250 35.98 -11.83 5.02
N THR A 251 35.32 -10.97 5.81
CA THR A 251 35.74 -9.58 6.05
C THR A 251 35.95 -9.37 7.54
N GLY A 252 37.21 -9.50 7.98
CA GLY A 252 37.55 -9.52 9.41
C GLY A 252 36.85 -10.65 10.16
N LYS A 253 36.06 -10.32 11.18
CA LYS A 253 35.28 -11.29 11.98
C LYS A 253 33.92 -11.65 11.36
N HIS A 254 33.54 -11.03 10.24
CA HIS A 254 32.21 -11.19 9.64
C HIS A 254 32.28 -11.99 8.34
N LYS A 255 31.28 -12.86 8.14
CA LYS A 255 31.06 -13.58 6.88
C LYS A 255 30.09 -12.78 6.02
N LEU A 256 30.52 -12.39 4.83
CA LEU A 256 29.68 -11.80 3.80
C LEU A 256 29.29 -12.89 2.80
N THR A 257 28.02 -13.00 2.46
CA THR A 257 27.54 -13.92 1.42
C THR A 257 26.88 -13.11 0.32
N PHE A 258 27.36 -13.25 -0.90
CA PHE A 258 26.90 -12.52 -2.07
C PHE A 258 26.12 -13.45 -3.00
N TYR A 259 24.97 -12.97 -3.46
CA TYR A 259 24.07 -13.67 -4.37
C TYR A 259 23.91 -12.82 -5.64
N PRO A 260 24.69 -13.08 -6.72
CA PRO A 260 24.54 -12.33 -7.96
C PRO A 260 23.19 -12.67 -8.61
N GLN A 261 22.29 -11.69 -8.69
CA GLN A 261 20.97 -11.80 -9.31
C GLN A 261 20.72 -10.59 -10.22
N ALA A 262 19.80 -10.72 -11.18
CA ALA A 262 19.41 -9.62 -12.07
C ALA A 262 18.43 -8.67 -11.36
N THR A 263 18.92 -7.91 -10.39
CA THR A 263 18.12 -7.03 -9.50
C THR A 263 17.78 -5.67 -10.11
N ASN A 264 17.90 -5.50 -11.42
CA ASN A 264 17.61 -4.24 -12.12
C ASN A 264 18.35 -3.01 -11.54
N GLY A 265 19.59 -3.19 -11.08
CA GLY A 265 20.41 -2.12 -10.51
C GLY A 265 20.18 -1.84 -9.02
N ILE A 266 19.32 -2.62 -8.36
CA ILE A 266 19.05 -2.50 -6.92
C ILE A 266 19.98 -3.41 -6.12
N VAL A 267 20.46 -2.92 -4.98
CA VAL A 267 21.29 -3.70 -4.05
C VAL A 267 20.49 -3.98 -2.79
N TYR A 268 20.29 -5.27 -2.49
CA TYR A 268 19.65 -5.72 -1.26
C TYR A 268 20.71 -6.12 -0.25
N GLN A 269 20.66 -5.52 0.95
CA GLN A 269 21.57 -5.83 2.04
C GLN A 269 20.78 -6.31 3.26
N GLN A 270 21.18 -7.46 3.80
CA GLN A 270 20.63 -7.99 5.05
C GLN A 270 21.75 -8.20 6.06
N ALA A 271 21.58 -7.65 7.26
CA ALA A 271 22.42 -7.93 8.41
C ALA A 271 21.68 -8.91 9.32
N ILE A 272 22.17 -10.14 9.38
CA ILE A 272 21.53 -11.22 10.15
C ILE A 272 22.31 -11.44 11.44
N CYS A 273 21.61 -11.32 12.57
CA CYS A 273 22.14 -11.65 13.88
C CYS A 273 21.34 -12.78 14.52
N ALA A 274 22.01 -13.67 15.25
CA ALA A 274 21.33 -14.66 16.07
C ALA A 274 20.66 -13.93 17.24
N LEU A 275 19.38 -14.20 17.47
CA LEU A 275 18.69 -13.70 18.65
C LEU A 275 19.31 -14.35 19.91
N PRO A 276 19.62 -13.58 20.96
CA PRO A 276 20.01 -14.15 22.23
C PRO A 276 18.83 -14.90 22.85
N ALA A 277 19.08 -15.68 23.91
CA ALA A 277 17.99 -16.24 24.71
C ALA A 277 17.20 -15.09 25.36
N LEU A 278 15.98 -14.85 24.88
CA LEU A 278 15.07 -13.81 25.37
C LEU A 278 14.13 -14.38 26.43
N GLN A 279 13.89 -13.60 27.48
CA GLN A 279 12.87 -13.88 28.49
C GLN A 279 11.46 -13.62 27.92
N ALA A 280 10.43 -14.15 28.57
CA ALA A 280 9.04 -14.01 28.10
C ALA A 280 8.59 -12.56 27.90
N GLY A 281 9.02 -11.64 28.77
CA GLY A 281 8.73 -10.21 28.62
C GLY A 281 9.45 -9.55 27.43
N GLU A 282 10.69 -9.95 27.16
CA GLU A 282 11.46 -9.45 26.01
C GLU A 282 10.89 -9.98 24.68
N LEU A 283 10.49 -11.25 24.66
CA LEU A 283 9.78 -11.84 23.52
C LEU A 283 8.48 -11.10 23.21
N ALA A 284 7.72 -10.70 24.23
CA ALA A 284 6.49 -9.93 24.06
C ALA A 284 6.74 -8.53 23.45
N LEU A 285 7.92 -7.94 23.69
CA LEU A 285 8.31 -6.63 23.14
C LEU A 285 9.04 -6.71 21.80
N LEU A 286 9.50 -7.89 21.39
CA LEU A 286 10.33 -8.08 20.19
C LEU A 286 9.67 -7.52 18.92
N GLY A 287 8.37 -7.71 18.76
CA GLY A 287 7.62 -7.14 17.63
C GLY A 287 7.62 -5.61 17.60
N MET A 288 7.42 -4.97 18.76
CA MET A 288 7.50 -3.51 18.87
C MET A 288 8.92 -3.00 18.67
N HIS A 289 9.91 -3.67 19.26
CA HIS A 289 11.31 -3.35 19.06
C HIS A 289 11.68 -3.34 17.57
N ASN A 290 11.32 -4.41 16.84
CA ASN A 290 11.59 -4.52 15.41
C ASN A 290 10.96 -3.39 14.60
N ARG A 291 9.72 -3.01 14.95
CA ARG A 291 9.03 -1.91 14.28
C ARG A 291 9.65 -0.54 14.57
N LEU A 292 10.15 -0.31 15.79
CA LEU A 292 10.65 1.00 16.21
C LEU A 292 12.13 1.21 15.89
N LEU A 293 12.90 0.14 15.68
CA LEU A 293 14.36 0.22 15.56
C LEU A 293 14.84 1.18 14.45
N THR A 294 14.08 1.25 13.36
CA THR A 294 14.39 2.08 12.18
C THR A 294 13.62 3.40 12.16
N GLU A 295 12.69 3.59 13.09
CA GLU A 295 11.79 4.75 13.14
C GLU A 295 12.25 5.79 14.16
N VAL A 296 13.13 5.40 15.09
CA VAL A 296 13.71 6.30 16.09
C VAL A 296 14.99 6.94 15.58
N GLY A 297 15.26 8.18 16.03
CA GLY A 297 16.51 8.87 15.69
C GLY A 297 17.75 8.11 16.14
N ALA A 298 18.88 8.29 15.45
CA ALA A 298 20.15 7.66 15.81
C ALA A 298 21.31 8.66 15.86
N GLY A 299 22.15 8.52 16.89
CA GLY A 299 23.32 9.36 17.10
C GLY A 299 22.94 10.81 17.37
N LYS A 300 23.21 11.71 16.41
CA LYS A 300 22.90 13.14 16.51
C LYS A 300 21.62 13.55 15.77
N LEU A 301 21.04 12.63 15.01
CA LEU A 301 19.83 12.88 14.23
C LEU A 301 18.62 12.54 15.08
N ASP A 302 17.65 13.46 15.14
CA ASP A 302 16.32 13.13 15.65
C ASP A 302 15.57 12.19 14.69
N TYR A 303 14.36 11.78 15.06
CA TYR A 303 13.60 10.83 14.27
C TYR A 303 13.19 11.40 12.90
N LEU A 304 12.85 12.69 12.81
CA LEU A 304 12.47 13.34 11.55
C LEU A 304 13.67 13.43 10.61
N GLN A 305 14.81 13.89 11.11
CA GLN A 305 16.06 13.96 10.36
C GLN A 305 16.55 12.58 9.89
N MET A 306 16.28 11.54 10.67
CA MET A 306 16.59 10.17 10.30
C MET A 306 15.69 9.67 9.17
N GLN A 307 14.39 9.95 9.21
CA GLN A 307 13.46 9.61 8.11
C GLN A 307 13.88 10.29 6.81
N ASP A 308 14.12 11.60 6.84
CA ASP A 308 14.62 12.36 5.67
C ASP A 308 15.91 11.77 5.09
N LEU A 309 16.82 11.33 5.97
CA LEU A 309 18.06 10.69 5.55
C LEU A 309 17.79 9.35 4.87
N GLN A 310 16.94 8.50 5.46
CA GLN A 310 16.58 7.19 4.90
C GLN A 310 15.96 7.33 3.52
N THR A 311 14.91 8.15 3.39
CA THR A 311 14.22 8.48 2.12
C THR A 311 15.20 8.96 1.05
N ARG A 312 16.27 9.66 1.44
CA ARG A 312 17.28 10.18 0.50
C ARG A 312 18.30 9.14 0.02
N VAL A 313 18.61 8.11 0.80
CA VAL A 313 19.79 7.26 0.55
C VAL A 313 19.46 5.80 0.28
N CYS A 314 18.26 5.35 0.57
CA CYS A 314 17.84 3.95 0.40
C CYS A 314 16.33 3.83 0.22
N GLY A 315 15.84 2.71 -0.32
CA GLY A 315 14.41 2.41 -0.44
C GLY A 315 13.69 2.07 0.86
N GLY A 316 14.36 2.20 2.00
CA GLY A 316 13.84 1.83 3.30
C GLY A 316 14.79 0.92 4.07
N ILE A 317 14.70 0.99 5.39
CA ILE A 317 15.40 0.12 6.32
C ILE A 317 14.34 -0.49 7.21
N SER A 318 14.33 -1.82 7.34
CA SER A 318 13.42 -2.52 8.23
C SER A 318 14.16 -3.51 9.09
N ALA A 319 13.56 -3.84 10.23
CA ALA A 319 14.01 -4.90 11.11
C ALA A 319 12.87 -5.89 11.34
N PHE A 320 13.21 -7.18 11.32
CA PHE A 320 12.27 -8.25 11.61
C PHE A 320 13.00 -9.41 12.29
N SER A 321 12.22 -10.27 12.92
CA SER A 321 12.71 -11.52 13.48
C SER A 321 12.12 -12.68 12.69
N ALA A 322 12.92 -13.70 12.42
CA ALA A 322 12.50 -14.92 11.77
C ALA A 322 12.84 -16.11 12.67
N MET A 323 11.92 -17.07 12.75
CA MET A 323 12.14 -18.39 13.37
C MET A 323 11.87 -19.41 12.28
N ARG A 324 12.83 -20.29 12.00
CA ARG A 324 12.71 -21.31 10.94
C ARG A 324 13.06 -22.68 11.49
N GLY A 325 12.34 -23.71 11.03
CA GLY A 325 12.76 -25.09 11.21
C GLY A 325 14.03 -25.39 10.40
N GLU A 326 14.83 -26.37 10.83
CA GLU A 326 15.89 -26.90 9.99
C GLU A 326 15.32 -27.59 8.74
N LEU A 327 16.10 -27.60 7.66
CA LEU A 327 15.68 -28.19 6.38
C LEU A 327 15.25 -29.67 6.50
N ASP A 328 15.91 -30.40 7.41
CA ASP A 328 15.70 -31.84 7.60
C ASP A 328 14.86 -32.16 8.85
N ASN A 329 14.49 -31.14 9.65
CA ASN A 329 13.70 -31.31 10.87
C ASN A 329 12.98 -30.03 11.28
N GLU A 330 11.70 -29.95 10.98
CA GLU A 330 10.86 -28.79 11.27
C GLU A 330 10.62 -28.54 12.77
N GLN A 331 10.89 -29.54 13.62
CA GLN A 331 10.79 -29.42 15.08
C GLN A 331 12.02 -28.77 15.71
N GLN A 332 13.12 -28.63 14.97
CA GLN A 332 14.33 -27.93 15.43
C GLN A 332 14.32 -26.49 14.92
N LEU A 333 14.10 -25.54 15.83
CA LEU A 333 14.00 -24.11 15.50
C LEU A 333 15.38 -23.43 15.52
N ARG A 334 15.60 -22.56 14.53
CA ARG A 334 16.76 -21.68 14.39
C ARG A 334 16.34 -20.26 14.01
#